data_AF-A0A6N8G0Y5-F1
#
_entry.id   AF-A0A6N8G0Y5-F1
#
_cell.length_a   1.000
_cell.length_b   1.000
_cell.length_c   1.000
_cell.angle_alpha   90.00
_cell.angle_beta   90.00
_cell.angle_gamma   90.00
#
_symmetry.space_group_name_H-M   'P 1'
#
loop_
_entity.id
_entity.type
_entity.pdbx_description
1 polymer ?
#
loop_
_entity_poly.entity_id
_entity_poly.type
_entity_poly.pdbx_seq_one_letter_code
_entity_poly.pdbx_strand_id
1 'polypeptide(L)'
;MEPRPRKLLDQVPDAIRVKHYSYSTEKTYVYMGTAEVTQFLTHLAVSEHVAATNQNQALNAIVFLYRIDLQQELVGIDGVRAKQSAP
;
A
#
# COMPACT_ATOMS: atom_id res chain seq x y z
N MET A 1 6.26 -16.65 26.69
CA MET A 1 5.57 -16.09 25.53
C MET A 1 6.64 -15.55 24.62
N GLU A 2 6.86 -16.18 23.46
CA GLU A 2 7.74 -15.61 22.44
C GLU A 2 7.19 -14.23 22.02
N PRO A 3 8.03 -13.19 21.90
CA PRO A 3 7.56 -11.89 21.44
C PRO A 3 6.95 -12.06 20.04
N ARG A 4 5.74 -11.53 19.86
CA ARG A 4 5.05 -11.57 18.56
C ARG A 4 5.98 -10.93 17.52
N PRO A 5 6.23 -11.57 16.36
CA PRO A 5 7.08 -10.97 15.34
C PRO A 5 6.55 -9.57 15.01
N ARG A 6 7.43 -8.56 15.08
CA ARG A 6 7.08 -7.16 14.79
C ARG A 6 6.53 -7.09 13.37
N LYS A 7 5.43 -6.36 13.15
CA LYS A 7 4.85 -6.23 11.80
C LYS A 7 5.87 -5.57 10.89
N LEU A 8 5.83 -5.88 9.59
CA LEU A 8 6.75 -5.31 8.62
C LEU A 8 6.75 -3.78 8.67
N LEU A 9 5.57 -3.16 8.81
CA LEU A 9 5.44 -1.71 8.92
C LEU A 9 5.94 -1.14 10.24
N ASP A 10 5.95 -1.91 11.33
CA ASP A 10 6.55 -1.46 12.60
C ASP A 10 8.08 -1.37 12.48
N GLN A 11 8.66 -2.13 11.54
CA GLN A 11 10.11 -2.17 11.31
C GLN A 11 10.61 -1.06 10.36
N VAL A 12 9.73 -0.48 9.54
CA VAL A 12 10.11 0.56 8.56
C VAL A 12 10.53 1.88 9.24
N PRO A 13 9.78 2.44 10.21
CA PRO A 13 10.22 3.59 10.99
C PRO A 13 11.56 3.38 11.67
N ASP A 14 11.74 2.22 12.31
CA ASP A 14 12.99 1.85 12.98
C ASP A 14 14.16 1.86 11.99
N ALA A 15 13.98 1.28 10.80
CA ALA A 15 15.01 1.26 9.75
C ALA A 15 15.32 2.66 9.18
N ILE A 16 14.31 3.51 9.02
CA ILE A 16 14.47 4.89 8.52
C ILE A 16 15.20 5.75 9.56
N ARG A 17 14.83 5.61 10.85
CA ARG A 17 15.47 6.31 11.98
C ARG A 17 16.92 5.90 12.17
N VAL A 18 17.23 4.60 12.04
CA VAL A 18 18.62 4.10 12.08
C VAL A 18 19.47 4.70 10.95
N LYS A 19 18.88 4.96 9.79
CA LYS A 19 19.58 5.61 8.67
C LYS A 19 19.64 7.14 8.78
N HIS A 20 19.20 7.71 9.92
CA HIS A 20 19.16 9.16 10.18
C HIS A 20 18.41 9.97 9.11
N TYR A 21 17.48 9.33 8.39
CA TYR A 21 16.62 10.06 7.48
C TYR A 21 15.64 10.94 8.24
N SER A 22 15.14 11.98 7.56
CA SER A 22 14.22 12.93 8.16
C SER A 22 12.91 12.27 8.60
N TYR A 23 12.26 12.82 9.63
CA TYR A 23 10.93 12.39 10.04
C TYR A 23 9.88 12.53 8.91
N SER A 24 10.08 13.47 7.98
CA SER A 24 9.24 13.58 6.79
C SER A 24 9.38 12.36 5.88
N THR A 25 10.60 11.83 5.75
CA THR A 25 10.87 10.60 4.99
C THR A 25 10.20 9.40 5.64
N GLU A 26 10.26 9.28 6.97
CA GLU A 26 9.52 8.26 7.73
C GLU A 26 8.02 8.32 7.41
N LYS A 27 7.44 9.52 7.43
CA LYS A 27 6.04 9.72 7.06
C LYS A 27 5.73 9.33 5.62
N THR A 28 6.55 9.74 4.65
CA THR A 28 6.32 9.42 3.23
C THR A 28 6.35 7.92 2.95
N TYR A 29 7.26 7.18 3.58
CA TYR A 29 7.41 5.74 3.33
C TYR A 29 6.35 4.89 4.03
N VAL A 30 5.77 5.39 5.11
CA VAL A 30 4.74 4.69 5.91
C VAL A 30 3.32 5.13 5.53
N TYR A 31 3.16 6.36 5.04
CA TYR A 31 1.87 6.97 4.72
C TYR A 31 1.86 7.47 3.27
N MET A 32 1.42 6.61 2.35
CA MET A 32 0.91 7.05 1.04
C MET A 32 -0.55 7.49 1.18
N GLY A 33 -0.98 8.52 0.46
CA GLY A 33 -2.38 8.89 0.38
C GLY A 33 -3.12 8.08 -0.68
N THR A 34 -4.43 8.31 -0.77
CA THR A 34 -5.28 7.73 -1.83
C THR A 34 -4.72 7.98 -3.22
N ALA A 35 -4.26 9.20 -3.50
CA ALA A 35 -3.77 9.60 -4.83
C ALA A 35 -2.53 8.80 -5.25
N GLU A 36 -1.59 8.62 -4.33
CA GLU A 36 -0.36 7.88 -4.57
C GLU A 36 -0.64 6.38 -4.79
N VAL A 37 -1.56 5.80 -4.02
CA VAL A 37 -1.98 4.41 -4.21
C VAL A 37 -2.66 4.23 -5.56
N THR A 38 -3.55 5.14 -5.97
CA THR A 38 -4.19 5.10 -7.29
C THR A 38 -3.18 5.22 -8.42
N GLN A 39 -2.18 6.10 -8.29
CA GLN A 39 -1.11 6.26 -9.27
C GLN A 39 -0.27 4.98 -9.38
N PHE A 40 0.09 4.35 -8.26
CA PHE A 40 0.84 3.10 -8.24
C PHE A 40 0.07 1.96 -8.92
N LEU A 41 -1.21 1.79 -8.59
CA LEU A 41 -2.05 0.77 -9.21
C LEU A 41 -2.25 1.00 -10.71
N THR A 42 -2.33 2.27 -11.13
CA THR A 42 -2.41 2.65 -12.55
C THR A 42 -1.11 2.32 -13.27
N HIS A 43 0.04 2.60 -12.65
CA HIS A 43 1.34 2.25 -13.20
C HIS A 43 1.51 0.73 -13.37
N LEU A 44 1.06 -0.07 -12.41
CA LEU A 44 1.04 -1.53 -12.53
C LEU A 44 0.21 -2.01 -13.74
N ALA A 45 -0.97 -1.45 -13.96
CA ALA A 45 -1.79 -1.85 -15.10
C ALA A 45 -1.24 -1.38 -16.46
N VAL A 46 -0.73 -0.15 -16.54
CA VAL A 46 -0.39 0.49 -17.82
C VAL A 46 1.05 0.24 -18.23
N SER A 47 2.00 0.33 -17.30
CA SER A 47 3.43 0.25 -17.60
C SER A 47 3.96 -1.17 -17.47
N GLU A 48 3.60 -1.86 -16.39
CA GLU A 48 4.08 -3.23 -16.11
C GLU A 48 3.23 -4.32 -16.79
N HIS A 49 2.16 -3.96 -17.50
CA HIS A 49 1.27 -4.87 -18.24
C HIS A 49 0.72 -6.02 -17.37
N VAL A 50 0.57 -5.79 -16.06
CA VAL A 50 0.19 -6.85 -15.14
C VAL A 50 -1.29 -7.18 -15.35
N ALA A 51 -1.63 -8.48 -15.36
CA ALA A 51 -3.01 -8.91 -15.51
C ALA A 51 -3.92 -8.28 -14.44
N ALA A 52 -5.18 -8.00 -14.79
CA ALA A 52 -6.16 -7.38 -13.89
C ALA A 52 -6.30 -8.12 -12.55
N THR A 53 -6.14 -9.44 -12.53
CA THR A 53 -6.15 -10.26 -11.30
C THR A 53 -5.00 -9.91 -10.36
N ASN A 54 -3.80 -9.67 -10.89
CA ASN A 54 -2.62 -9.32 -10.09
C ASN A 54 -2.74 -7.88 -9.57
N GLN A 55 -3.33 -6.98 -10.37
CA GLN A 55 -3.65 -5.62 -9.92
C GLN A 55 -4.68 -5.62 -8.77
N ASN A 56 -5.73 -6.43 -8.87
CA ASN A 56 -6.71 -6.59 -7.79
C ASN A 56 -6.08 -7.18 -6.52
N GLN A 57 -5.12 -8.10 -6.67
CA GLN A 57 -4.39 -8.65 -5.52
C GLN A 57 -3.52 -7.58 -4.85
N ALA A 58 -2.81 -6.75 -5.63
CA ALA A 58 -2.07 -5.62 -5.12
C ALA A 58 -2.98 -4.59 -4.42
N LEU A 59 -4.12 -4.25 -5.02
CA LEU A 59 -5.13 -3.38 -4.43
C LEU A 59 -5.63 -3.93 -3.08
N ASN A 60 -6.03 -5.20 -3.04
CA ASN A 60 -6.53 -5.83 -1.82
C ASN A 60 -5.46 -5.88 -0.72
N ALA A 61 -4.20 -6.14 -1.08
CA ALA A 61 -3.08 -6.11 -0.14
C ALA A 61 -2.88 -4.70 0.44
N ILE A 62 -2.95 -3.66 -0.38
CA ILE A 62 -2.81 -2.26 0.07
C ILE A 62 -4.01 -1.86 0.95
N VAL A 63 -5.25 -2.17 0.56
CA VAL A 63 -6.44 -1.88 1.37
C VAL A 63 -6.38 -2.61 2.72
N PHE A 64 -5.95 -3.87 2.73
CA PHE A 64 -5.74 -4.63 3.96
C PHE A 64 -4.70 -3.96 4.86
N LEU A 65 -3.55 -3.57 4.30
CA LEU A 65 -2.48 -2.89 5.02
C LEU A 65 -2.97 -1.62 5.73
N TYR A 66 -3.75 -0.79 5.03
CA TYR A 66 -4.27 0.45 5.60
C TYR A 66 -5.30 0.19 6.69
N ARG A 67 -6.28 -0.68 6.41
CA ARG A 67 -7.37 -0.93 7.35
C ARG A 67 -6.94 -1.71 8.59
N ILE A 68 -6.08 -2.71 8.43
CA ILE A 68 -5.78 -3.68 9.50
C ILE A 68 -4.47 -3.35 10.21
N ASP A 69 -3.43 -2.93 9.49
CA ASP A 69 -2.14 -2.64 10.12
C ASP A 69 -2.01 -1.17 10.53
N LEU A 70 -2.37 -0.25 9.64
CA LEU A 70 -2.26 1.19 9.91
C LEU A 70 -3.50 1.78 10.61
N GLN A 71 -4.59 1.01 10.71
CA GLN A 71 -5.86 1.45 11.31
C GLN A 71 -6.38 2.77 10.69
N GLN A 72 -6.20 2.91 9.36
CA GLN A 72 -6.59 4.07 8.58
C GLN A 72 -7.43 3.66 7.38
N GLU A 73 -8.37 4.50 6.99
CA GLU A 73 -9.20 4.26 5.82
C GLU A 73 -8.67 5.01 4.60
N LEU A 74 -8.53 4.29 3.49
CA LEU A 74 -8.27 4.87 2.17
C LEU A 74 -9.61 5.24 1.52
N VAL A 75 -9.95 6.52 1.54
CA VAL A 75 -11.18 7.04 0.93
C VAL A 75 -10.97 7.25 -0.57
N GLY A 76 -11.87 6.73 -1.42
CA GLY A 76 -11.87 7.02 -2.86
C GLY A 76 -11.04 6.08 -3.75
N ILE A 77 -10.64 4.91 -3.24
CA ILE A 77 -9.86 3.91 -4.00
C ILE A 77 -10.72 2.94 -4.84
N ASP A 78 -12.05 3.08 -4.81
CA ASP A 78 -12.99 2.21 -5.54
C ASP A 78 -12.74 2.12 -7.07
N GLY A 79 -11.92 3.01 -7.63
CA GLY A 79 -11.63 3.12 -9.06
C GLY A 79 -10.75 2.03 -9.69
N VAL A 80 -10.22 1.06 -8.92
CA VAL A 80 -9.40 -0.04 -9.48
C VAL A 80 -10.10 -1.40 -9.39
N ARG A 81 -11.44 -1.41 -9.37
CA ARG A 81 -12.15 -2.62 -9.84
C ARG A 81 -12.05 -2.59 -11.36
N ALA A 82 -11.03 -3.24 -11.91
CA ALA A 82 -10.91 -3.46 -13.35
C ALA A 82 -12.29 -3.78 -13.90
N LYS A 83 -12.76 -2.99 -14.89
CA LYS A 83 -14.06 -3.20 -15.53
C LYS A 83 -14.16 -4.69 -15.85
N GLN A 84 -15.04 -5.39 -15.15
CA GLN A 84 -15.47 -6.72 -15.55
C GLN A 84 -16.00 -6.53 -16.96
N SER A 85 -15.30 -7.09 -17.94
CA SER A 85 -15.87 -7.32 -19.26
C SER A 85 -17.20 -8.04 -19.03
N ALA A 86 -18.30 -7.38 -19.38
CA ALA A 86 -19.64 -7.91 -19.29
C ALA A 86 -19.79 -9.08 -20.30
N PRO A 87 -20.80 -9.96 -20.09
CA PRO A 87 -20.83 -11.34 -20.61
C PRO A 87 -20.93 -11.46 -22.12
#